data_AF-A0A6G1C1T5-F1
#
_entry.id   AF-A0A6G1C1T5-F1
#
_cell.length_a   1.000
_cell.length_b   1.000
_cell.length_c   1.000
_cell.angle_alpha   90.00
_cell.angle_beta   90.00
_cell.angle_gamma   90.00
#
_symmetry.space_group_name_H-M   'P 1'
#
loop_
_entity.id
_entity.type
_entity.pdbx_description
1 polymer ?
#
loop_
_entity_poly.entity_id
_entity_poly.type
_entity_poly.pdbx_seq_one_letter_code
_entity_poly.pdbx_strand_id
1 'polypeptide(L)'
;MEEDLPEAAAAGPAPAPAAAAEAEGNGENPTPAPAAPLSDSDSDSSDSDDGGEGGDAADELRIQALERALQEQPLDYESHVQYIQCLRKSGKIEKLRAAREEMNKYFPLTPKMWQEWTKDETSLSPKSFGDIEKLYERGVQEYLSVRLWRDYLDFVEEHDKSVSQCSPSGLAKMRNLFEHAITAGGLHVTDGSKLWEAYREYEMAILTIIDDDEEKAKQVQRIRVLFHRQLSVPLADMESILAEYKSWEAEQGNANDPSSNFDGVPSNIVSAYKKATEMYNVRKQYEDQLSNADASDSDKLQEFQKYIKFEESSGDPARVQVLYERAVTELPVSSDLWMGYTSYLDKTLKVPAVLKSVYQRATRNCTWVSELWVRYLLSLERIRASEEELRHVFEQALQCSFPNIKEYLKIYLTRVDSLRRRMADGLDFQLIRQTFMDATEFLSPQMGTEDLLLLHA
;
A
#
# COMPACT_ATOMS: atom_id res chain seq x y z
N MET A 1 44.39 -31.33 -40.83
CA MET A 1 44.32 -30.06 -40.11
C MET A 1 43.58 -29.13 -41.04
N GLU A 2 42.26 -29.33 -41.22
CA GLU A 2 41.20 -28.88 -40.28
C GLU A 2 41.37 -27.36 -40.06
N GLU A 3 40.44 -26.47 -40.40
CA GLU A 3 38.98 -26.60 -40.31
C GLU A 3 38.24 -25.82 -41.42
N ASP A 4 37.06 -26.35 -41.75
CA ASP A 4 36.02 -25.84 -42.65
C ASP A 4 35.41 -24.51 -42.18
N LEU A 5 35.11 -23.64 -43.14
CA LEU A 5 34.04 -22.64 -43.04
C LEU A 5 32.74 -23.29 -43.52
N PRO A 6 31.62 -23.09 -42.79
CA PRO A 6 30.42 -22.69 -43.52
C PRO A 6 29.50 -21.69 -42.79
N GLU A 7 28.97 -20.79 -43.62
CA GLU A 7 27.53 -20.52 -43.80
C GLU A 7 26.74 -19.70 -42.76
N ALA A 8 26.04 -18.72 -43.32
CA ALA A 8 25.12 -17.80 -42.67
C ALA A 8 23.89 -18.51 -42.11
N ALA A 9 23.44 -18.11 -40.91
CA ALA A 9 22.14 -18.47 -40.38
C ALA A 9 21.33 -17.20 -40.07
N ALA A 10 20.17 -17.15 -40.73
CA ALA A 10 19.20 -16.06 -40.70
C ALA A 10 18.52 -15.92 -39.33
N ALA A 11 18.15 -14.67 -39.01
CA ALA A 11 17.30 -14.30 -37.89
C ALA A 11 15.89 -14.91 -38.04
N GLY A 12 15.39 -15.53 -36.98
CA GLY A 12 14.01 -16.00 -36.89
C GLY A 12 13.01 -14.85 -36.68
N PRO A 13 11.76 -14.96 -37.14
CA PRO A 13 10.79 -13.89 -37.09
C PRO A 13 10.12 -13.78 -35.71
N ALA A 14 9.85 -12.53 -35.29
CA ALA A 14 9.02 -12.19 -34.14
C ALA A 14 7.52 -12.45 -34.43
N PRO A 15 6.69 -12.76 -33.41
CA PRO A 15 5.29 -13.08 -33.60
C PRO A 15 4.45 -11.83 -33.91
N ALA A 16 3.58 -11.94 -34.92
CA ALA A 16 2.64 -10.90 -35.33
C ALA A 16 1.36 -10.90 -34.44
N PRO A 17 0.77 -9.74 -34.13
CA PRO A 17 -0.53 -9.67 -33.48
C PRO A 17 -1.68 -9.88 -34.48
N ALA A 18 -2.77 -10.45 -33.95
CA ALA A 18 -3.95 -10.88 -34.67
C ALA A 18 -4.71 -9.74 -35.38
N ALA A 19 -5.29 -10.07 -36.54
CA ALA A 19 -5.97 -9.19 -37.46
C ALA A 19 -7.22 -8.52 -36.88
N ALA A 20 -7.33 -7.20 -37.07
CA ALA A 20 -8.56 -6.44 -36.94
C ALA A 20 -9.38 -6.52 -38.25
N ALA A 21 -10.67 -6.84 -38.13
CA ALA A 21 -11.62 -6.73 -39.23
C ALA A 21 -12.29 -5.35 -39.20
N GLU A 22 -12.31 -4.68 -40.35
CA GLU A 22 -12.97 -3.39 -40.57
C GLU A 22 -14.50 -3.53 -40.52
N ALA A 23 -15.17 -2.61 -39.82
CA ALA A 23 -16.58 -2.32 -40.01
C ALA A 23 -16.82 -0.81 -39.81
N GLU A 24 -17.42 -0.19 -40.82
CA GLU A 24 -17.74 1.24 -40.89
C GLU A 24 -18.83 1.67 -39.88
N GLY A 25 -18.59 2.82 -39.24
CA GLY A 25 -19.58 3.89 -38.99
C GLY A 25 -20.79 3.63 -38.09
N ASN A 26 -20.72 4.09 -36.83
CA ASN A 26 -21.66 5.11 -36.33
C ASN A 26 -21.13 5.74 -35.03
N GLY A 27 -21.33 7.04 -34.86
CA GLY A 27 -20.86 7.78 -33.69
C GLY A 27 -21.69 7.47 -32.44
N GLU A 28 -21.00 7.08 -31.37
CA GLU A 28 -21.45 7.16 -29.97
C GLU A 28 -20.20 7.15 -29.08
N ASN A 29 -20.19 8.00 -28.04
CA ASN A 29 -19.09 8.19 -27.09
C ASN A 29 -18.60 6.85 -26.52
N PRO A 30 -17.28 6.63 -26.32
CA PRO A 30 -16.81 5.43 -25.66
C PRO A 30 -17.18 5.47 -24.17
N THR A 31 -18.03 4.52 -23.78
CA THR A 31 -18.34 4.10 -22.42
C THR A 31 -17.06 3.72 -21.65
N PRO A 32 -16.98 4.00 -20.34
CA PRO A 32 -15.83 3.62 -19.52
C PRO A 32 -15.77 2.09 -19.32
N ALA A 33 -14.54 1.57 -19.24
CA ALA A 33 -14.20 0.19 -18.86
C ALA A 33 -14.83 -0.19 -17.50
N PRO A 34 -15.07 -1.49 -17.23
CA PRO A 34 -16.02 -1.91 -16.21
C PRO A 34 -15.52 -1.52 -14.81
N ALA A 35 -16.30 -0.70 -14.13
CA ALA A 35 -16.23 -0.57 -12.68
C ALA A 35 -16.56 -1.95 -12.09
N ALA A 36 -15.56 -2.65 -11.56
CA ALA A 36 -15.80 -3.77 -10.68
C ALA A 36 -16.30 -3.19 -9.35
N PRO A 37 -17.55 -3.45 -8.94
CA PRO A 37 -18.03 -2.97 -7.66
C PRO A 37 -17.38 -3.80 -6.55
N LEU A 38 -16.70 -3.12 -5.61
CA LEU A 38 -16.41 -3.70 -4.30
C LEU A 38 -17.71 -3.69 -3.49
N SER A 39 -18.62 -4.63 -3.79
CA SER A 39 -19.77 -4.89 -2.93
C SER A 39 -19.41 -5.98 -1.94
N ASP A 40 -19.13 -5.59 -0.70
CA ASP A 40 -19.22 -6.47 0.46
C ASP A 40 -20.70 -6.86 0.64
N SER A 41 -21.06 -8.05 0.16
CA SER A 41 -22.32 -8.69 0.48
C SER A 41 -22.01 -9.96 1.26
N ASP A 42 -22.08 -9.84 2.59
CA ASP A 42 -22.13 -10.96 3.51
C ASP A 42 -23.33 -11.85 3.16
N SER A 43 -23.03 -13.11 2.86
CA SER A 43 -24.03 -14.18 2.87
C SER A 43 -23.37 -15.38 3.55
N ASP A 44 -23.53 -15.44 4.87
CA ASP A 44 -23.29 -16.64 5.66
C ASP A 44 -24.31 -17.71 5.26
N SER A 45 -23.99 -18.44 4.19
CA SER A 45 -24.63 -19.72 3.90
C SER A 45 -23.93 -20.79 4.73
N SER A 46 -24.53 -21.08 5.88
CA SER A 46 -24.32 -22.34 6.61
C SER A 46 -24.75 -23.49 5.70
N ASP A 47 -23.82 -24.05 4.93
CA ASP A 47 -24.04 -25.32 4.25
C ASP A 47 -23.34 -26.45 4.99
N SER A 48 -24.16 -27.45 5.28
CA SER A 48 -23.84 -28.61 6.12
C SER A 48 -22.85 -29.54 5.42
N ASP A 49 -21.92 -30.07 6.22
CA ASP A 49 -21.02 -31.16 5.84
C ASP A 49 -21.80 -32.35 5.23
N ASP A 50 -21.54 -32.64 3.95
CA ASP A 50 -21.71 -33.98 3.40
C ASP A 50 -20.39 -34.43 2.78
N GLY A 51 -19.64 -35.23 3.53
CA GLY A 51 -18.38 -35.82 3.11
C GLY A 51 -18.61 -36.90 2.06
N GLY A 52 -18.51 -36.54 0.79
CA GLY A 52 -18.47 -37.46 -0.34
C GLY A 52 -17.13 -37.38 -1.07
N GLU A 53 -16.52 -38.54 -1.36
CA GLU A 53 -15.29 -38.71 -2.18
C GLU A 53 -15.35 -38.04 -3.58
N GLY A 54 -16.49 -37.46 -3.99
CA GLY A 54 -16.66 -36.66 -5.20
C GLY A 54 -16.31 -35.17 -5.08
N GLY A 55 -16.19 -34.63 -3.86
CA GLY A 55 -15.85 -33.21 -3.62
C GLY A 55 -14.41 -32.86 -4.03
N ASP A 56 -13.45 -33.69 -3.62
CA ASP A 56 -12.02 -33.48 -3.92
C ASP A 56 -11.74 -33.52 -5.44
N ALA A 57 -12.43 -34.40 -6.17
CA ALA A 57 -12.26 -34.49 -7.63
C ALA A 57 -12.84 -33.28 -8.37
N ALA A 58 -13.96 -32.73 -7.89
CA ALA A 58 -14.55 -31.52 -8.45
C ALA A 58 -13.67 -30.29 -8.19
N ASP A 59 -13.11 -30.18 -6.99
CA ASP A 59 -12.19 -29.11 -6.63
C ASP A 59 -10.88 -29.17 -7.42
N GLU A 60 -10.33 -30.37 -7.67
CA GLU A 60 -9.16 -30.56 -8.54
C GLU A 60 -9.42 -30.09 -9.98
N LEU A 61 -10.57 -30.44 -10.55
CA LEU A 61 -10.96 -30.00 -11.89
C LEU A 61 -11.12 -28.48 -11.97
N ARG A 62 -11.70 -27.86 -10.94
CA ARG A 62 -11.83 -26.40 -10.86
C ARG A 62 -10.47 -25.71 -10.78
N ILE A 63 -9.54 -26.24 -9.98
CA ILE A 63 -8.16 -25.74 -9.88
C ILE A 63 -7.46 -25.80 -11.25
N GLN A 64 -7.59 -26.90 -11.99
CA GLN A 64 -6.99 -27.04 -13.32
C GLN A 64 -7.60 -26.09 -14.36
N ALA A 65 -8.92 -25.86 -14.29
CA ALA A 65 -9.60 -24.92 -15.16
C ALA A 65 -9.13 -23.48 -14.93
N LEU A 66 -9.03 -23.06 -13.66
CA LEU A 66 -8.53 -21.74 -13.26
C LEU A 66 -7.05 -21.57 -13.62
N GLU A 67 -6.23 -22.61 -13.45
CA GLU A 67 -4.81 -22.59 -13.85
C GLU A 67 -4.65 -22.35 -15.35
N ARG A 68 -5.49 -22.98 -16.20
CA ARG A 68 -5.51 -22.74 -17.65
C ARG A 68 -6.00 -21.33 -17.98
N ALA A 69 -7.07 -20.87 -17.33
CA ALA A 69 -7.59 -19.52 -17.54
C ALA A 69 -6.54 -18.44 -17.23
N LEU A 70 -5.78 -18.62 -16.15
CA LEU A 70 -4.70 -17.69 -15.77
C LEU A 70 -3.47 -17.78 -16.68
N GLN A 71 -3.23 -18.91 -17.35
CA GLN A 71 -2.20 -19.01 -18.39
C GLN A 71 -2.60 -18.23 -19.65
N GLU A 72 -3.89 -18.22 -20.00
CA GLU A 72 -4.42 -17.50 -21.15
C GLU A 72 -4.60 -16.00 -20.87
N GLN A 73 -5.05 -15.65 -19.66
CA GLN A 73 -5.31 -14.29 -19.21
C GLN A 73 -4.73 -14.03 -17.80
N PRO A 74 -3.42 -13.75 -17.68
CA PRO A 74 -2.76 -13.53 -16.38
C PRO A 74 -3.26 -12.31 -15.60
N LEU A 75 -3.92 -11.37 -16.28
CA LEU A 75 -4.44 -10.12 -15.71
C LEU A 75 -5.92 -10.22 -15.29
N ASP A 76 -6.48 -11.43 -15.17
CA ASP A 76 -7.83 -11.60 -14.62
C ASP A 76 -7.80 -11.72 -13.09
N TYR A 77 -8.17 -10.63 -12.40
CA TYR A 77 -8.16 -10.53 -10.94
C TYR A 77 -9.06 -11.59 -10.28
N GLU A 78 -10.28 -11.78 -10.80
CA GLU A 78 -11.27 -12.66 -10.18
C GLU A 78 -10.82 -14.13 -10.26
N SER A 79 -10.25 -14.55 -11.39
CA SER A 79 -9.65 -15.89 -11.52
C SER A 79 -8.52 -16.13 -10.51
N HIS A 80 -7.66 -15.14 -10.25
CA HIS A 80 -6.61 -15.26 -9.21
C HIS A 80 -7.22 -15.45 -7.82
N VAL A 81 -8.23 -14.65 -7.46
CA VAL A 81 -8.91 -14.74 -6.17
C VAL A 81 -9.55 -16.12 -5.98
N GLN A 82 -10.31 -16.59 -6.97
CA GLN A 82 -10.94 -17.90 -6.92
C GLN A 82 -9.91 -19.04 -6.88
N TYR A 83 -8.82 -18.91 -7.63
CA TYR A 83 -7.75 -19.90 -7.64
C TYR A 83 -7.08 -20.04 -6.27
N ILE A 84 -6.74 -18.91 -5.63
CA ILE A 84 -6.18 -18.87 -4.28
C ILE A 84 -7.16 -19.47 -3.27
N GLN A 85 -8.44 -19.14 -3.34
CA GLN A 85 -9.48 -19.70 -2.46
C GLN A 85 -9.58 -21.23 -2.62
N CYS A 86 -9.63 -21.74 -3.84
CA CYS A 86 -9.65 -23.18 -4.11
C CYS A 86 -8.40 -23.88 -3.57
N LEU A 87 -7.21 -23.34 -3.84
CA LEU A 87 -5.95 -23.91 -3.34
C LEU A 87 -5.85 -23.93 -1.82
N ARG A 88 -6.37 -22.88 -1.16
CA ARG A 88 -6.45 -22.79 0.30
C ARG A 88 -7.38 -23.85 0.88
N LYS A 89 -8.56 -24.04 0.29
CA LYS A 89 -9.53 -25.09 0.70
C LYS A 89 -8.97 -26.50 0.52
N SER A 90 -8.32 -26.78 -0.61
CA SER A 90 -7.74 -28.11 -0.88
C SER A 90 -6.39 -28.38 -0.17
N GLY A 91 -5.90 -27.47 0.67
CA GLY A 91 -4.66 -27.67 1.44
C GLY A 91 -3.38 -27.76 0.59
N LYS A 92 -3.37 -27.25 -0.65
CA LYS A 92 -2.21 -27.31 -1.56
C LYS A 92 -1.23 -26.17 -1.29
N ILE A 93 -0.56 -26.23 -0.14
CA ILE A 93 0.22 -25.11 0.43
C ILE A 93 1.25 -24.54 -0.55
N GLU A 94 2.08 -25.37 -1.21
CA GLU A 94 3.11 -24.86 -2.13
C GLU A 94 2.52 -24.15 -3.36
N LYS A 95 1.44 -24.70 -3.93
CA LYS A 95 0.74 -24.05 -5.04
C LYS A 95 0.07 -22.74 -4.59
N LEU A 96 -0.51 -22.73 -3.38
CA LEU A 96 -1.13 -21.54 -2.80
C LEU A 96 -0.12 -20.39 -2.66
N ARG A 97 1.11 -20.70 -2.23
CA ARG A 97 2.19 -19.70 -2.16
C ARG A 97 2.54 -19.14 -3.53
N ALA A 98 2.76 -20.01 -4.51
CA ALA A 98 3.08 -19.59 -5.86
C ALA A 98 1.96 -18.72 -6.46
N ALA A 99 0.70 -19.10 -6.23
CA ALA A 99 -0.46 -18.33 -6.68
C ALA A 99 -0.53 -16.93 -6.04
N ARG A 100 -0.27 -16.81 -4.73
CA ARG A 100 -0.25 -15.52 -4.02
C ARG A 100 0.88 -14.60 -4.50
N GLU A 101 2.08 -15.13 -4.73
CA GLU A 101 3.19 -14.35 -5.30
C GLU A 101 2.89 -13.91 -6.74
N GLU A 102 2.34 -14.80 -7.57
CA GLU A 102 1.98 -14.48 -8.95
C GLU A 102 0.86 -13.43 -9.01
N MET A 103 -0.17 -13.54 -8.17
CA MET A 103 -1.20 -12.50 -8.07
C MET A 103 -0.60 -11.17 -7.63
N ASN A 104 0.26 -11.16 -6.60
CA ASN A 104 0.89 -9.93 -6.10
C ASN A 104 1.73 -9.22 -7.18
N LYS A 105 2.38 -9.98 -8.06
CA LYS A 105 3.16 -9.44 -9.17
C LYS A 105 2.36 -8.48 -10.05
N TYR A 106 1.08 -8.78 -10.28
CA TYR A 106 0.20 -7.95 -11.11
C TYR A 106 -0.69 -7.01 -10.29
N PHE A 107 -1.17 -7.45 -9.12
CA PHE A 107 -2.17 -6.76 -8.33
C PHE A 107 -1.67 -6.50 -6.90
N PRO A 108 -1.70 -5.26 -6.42
CA PRO A 108 -1.55 -4.98 -4.98
C PRO A 108 -2.59 -5.78 -4.18
N LEU A 109 -2.14 -6.51 -3.16
CA LEU A 109 -3.05 -7.31 -2.33
C LEU A 109 -3.70 -6.43 -1.26
N THR A 110 -4.98 -6.67 -1.01
CA THR A 110 -5.71 -5.96 0.05
C THR A 110 -5.16 -6.32 1.44
N PRO A 111 -5.37 -5.48 2.46
CA PRO A 111 -4.96 -5.81 3.83
C PRO A 111 -5.46 -7.17 4.30
N LYS A 112 -6.70 -7.55 3.97
CA LYS A 112 -7.28 -8.85 4.32
C LYS A 112 -6.52 -10.01 3.67
N MET A 113 -6.18 -9.90 2.39
CA MET A 113 -5.40 -10.93 1.68
C MET A 113 -4.01 -11.12 2.30
N TRP A 114 -3.36 -10.01 2.70
CA TRP A 114 -2.08 -10.07 3.44
C TRP A 114 -2.23 -10.76 4.79
N GLN A 115 -3.25 -10.42 5.58
CA GLN A 115 -3.51 -11.06 6.88
C GLN A 115 -3.77 -12.55 6.73
N GLU A 116 -4.56 -12.97 5.74
CA GLU A 116 -4.79 -14.40 5.47
C GLU A 116 -3.50 -15.11 5.07
N TRP A 117 -2.66 -14.48 4.25
CA TRP A 117 -1.40 -15.05 3.84
C TRP A 117 -0.43 -15.22 5.01
N THR A 118 -0.23 -14.19 5.82
CA THR A 118 0.68 -14.25 6.97
C THR A 118 0.22 -15.26 8.02
N LYS A 119 -1.10 -15.35 8.27
CA LYS A 119 -1.68 -16.35 9.20
C LYS A 119 -1.48 -17.77 8.71
N ASP A 120 -1.76 -18.03 7.43
CA ASP A 120 -1.54 -19.36 6.84
C ASP A 120 -0.06 -19.76 6.91
N GLU A 121 0.87 -18.85 6.62
CA GLU A 121 2.31 -19.14 6.68
C GLU A 121 2.81 -19.38 8.10
N THR A 122 2.23 -18.69 9.08
CA THR A 122 2.55 -18.89 10.51
C THR A 122 2.05 -20.23 11.01
N SER A 123 0.85 -20.65 10.60
CA SER A 123 0.20 -21.86 11.11
C SER A 123 0.59 -23.15 10.36
N LEU A 124 0.81 -23.07 9.05
CA LEU A 124 0.93 -24.24 8.18
C LEU A 124 2.37 -24.55 7.76
N SER A 125 3.33 -23.66 8.04
CA SER A 125 4.69 -23.77 7.51
C SER A 125 5.75 -23.74 8.59
N PRO A 126 6.79 -24.60 8.50
CA PRO A 126 8.02 -24.44 9.28
C PRO A 126 8.92 -23.34 8.67
N LYS A 127 8.35 -22.22 8.20
CA LYS A 127 9.14 -21.11 7.67
C LYS A 127 9.94 -20.47 8.80
N SER A 128 11.09 -19.89 8.44
CA SER A 128 11.86 -19.14 9.43
C SER A 128 11.08 -17.88 9.83
N PHE A 129 11.23 -17.46 11.08
CA PHE A 129 10.66 -16.21 11.59
C PHE A 129 10.94 -15.03 10.63
N GLY A 130 12.18 -14.93 10.12
CA GLY A 130 12.59 -13.85 9.23
C GLY A 130 11.89 -13.85 7.86
N ASP A 131 11.38 -14.97 7.38
CA ASP A 131 10.62 -15.02 6.12
C ASP A 131 9.19 -14.49 6.31
N ILE A 132 8.57 -14.79 7.45
CA ILE A 132 7.24 -14.27 7.80
C ILE A 132 7.34 -12.77 8.17
N GLU A 133 8.40 -12.36 8.86
CA GLU A 133 8.68 -10.95 9.16
C GLU A 133 8.76 -10.12 7.87
N LYS A 134 9.49 -10.60 6.85
CA LYS A 134 9.53 -9.96 5.52
C LYS A 134 8.17 -9.92 4.83
N LEU A 135 7.31 -10.90 5.07
CA LEU A 135 5.97 -10.94 4.50
C LEU A 135 5.08 -9.85 5.12
N TYR A 136 5.14 -9.68 6.44
CA TYR A 136 4.48 -8.56 7.12
C TYR A 136 5.01 -7.21 6.63
N GLU A 137 6.34 -7.05 6.54
CA GLU A 137 6.98 -5.82 6.03
C GLU A 137 6.47 -5.44 4.63
N ARG A 138 6.29 -6.42 3.73
CA ARG A 138 5.68 -6.18 2.41
C ARG A 138 4.23 -5.72 2.53
N GLY A 139 3.43 -6.38 3.37
CA GLY A 139 2.02 -6.06 3.53
C GLY A 139 1.77 -4.67 4.11
N VAL A 140 2.52 -4.28 5.15
CA VAL A 140 2.35 -2.96 5.80
C VAL A 140 2.88 -1.80 4.95
N GLN A 141 3.72 -2.08 3.94
CA GLN A 141 4.17 -1.09 2.96
C GLN A 141 3.20 -0.89 1.80
N GLU A 142 2.34 -1.87 1.51
CA GLU A 142 1.38 -1.81 0.40
C GLU A 142 0.19 -0.87 0.72
N TYR A 143 -0.38 -1.02 1.91
CA TYR A 143 -1.52 -0.23 2.39
C TYR A 143 -1.44 0.04 3.87
N LEU A 144 -2.00 1.18 4.30
CA LEU A 144 -2.12 1.48 5.72
C LEU A 144 -3.27 0.65 6.32
N SER A 145 -2.91 -0.38 7.08
CA SER A 145 -3.88 -1.18 7.84
C SER A 145 -3.44 -1.32 9.28
N VAL A 146 -4.19 -0.69 10.19
CA VAL A 146 -3.97 -0.82 11.64
C VAL A 146 -4.10 -2.27 12.09
N ARG A 147 -5.03 -3.03 11.50
CA ARG A 147 -5.23 -4.44 11.81
C ARG A 147 -4.02 -5.30 11.41
N LEU A 148 -3.43 -5.05 10.24
CA LEU A 148 -2.23 -5.77 9.81
C LEU A 148 -1.01 -5.42 10.67
N TRP A 149 -0.87 -4.15 11.07
CA TRP A 149 0.16 -3.73 12.02
C TRP A 149 0.01 -4.42 13.39
N ARG A 150 -1.22 -4.55 13.91
CA ARG A 150 -1.50 -5.32 15.14
C ARG A 150 -1.09 -6.79 14.98
N ASP A 151 -1.53 -7.46 13.92
CA ASP A 151 -1.14 -8.86 13.65
C ASP A 151 0.39 -9.01 13.55
N TYR A 152 1.09 -8.02 12.97
CA TYR A 152 2.55 -8.03 12.88
C TYR A 152 3.23 -7.88 14.25
N LEU A 153 2.76 -6.93 15.07
CA LEU A 153 3.27 -6.71 16.43
C LEU A 153 3.09 -7.99 17.26
N ASP A 154 1.87 -8.55 17.26
CA ASP A 154 1.55 -9.77 18.00
C ASP A 154 2.44 -10.95 17.54
N PHE A 155 2.65 -11.10 16.22
CA PHE A 155 3.55 -12.12 15.67
C PHE A 155 4.98 -11.98 16.19
N VAL A 156 5.55 -10.76 16.19
CA VAL A 156 6.92 -10.52 16.65
C VAL A 156 7.06 -10.77 18.14
N GLU A 157 6.07 -10.36 18.93
CA GLU A 157 6.05 -10.61 20.37
C GLU A 157 6.04 -12.10 20.71
N GLU A 158 5.22 -12.89 20.01
CA GLU A 158 5.08 -14.33 20.24
C GLU A 158 6.24 -15.16 19.70
N HIS A 159 6.78 -14.82 18.52
CA HIS A 159 7.67 -15.71 17.77
C HIS A 159 9.15 -15.28 17.81
N ASP A 160 9.46 -14.02 18.14
CA ASP A 160 10.85 -13.59 18.33
C ASP A 160 11.33 -13.96 19.75
N LYS A 161 12.30 -14.88 19.82
CA LYS A 161 12.88 -15.35 21.09
C LYS A 161 13.50 -14.21 21.92
N SER A 162 14.09 -13.22 21.27
CA SER A 162 14.73 -12.11 21.96
C SER A 162 13.71 -11.17 22.61
N VAL A 163 12.53 -11.02 21.98
CA VAL A 163 11.41 -10.18 22.43
C VAL A 163 10.65 -10.89 23.55
N SER A 164 10.25 -12.15 23.32
CA SER A 164 9.54 -12.97 24.32
C SER A 164 10.34 -13.19 25.60
N GLN A 165 11.67 -13.28 25.51
CA GLN A 165 12.55 -13.35 26.69
C GLN A 165 12.87 -12.00 27.33
N CYS A 166 12.28 -10.89 26.82
CA CYS A 166 12.52 -9.53 27.30
C CYS A 166 14.01 -9.14 27.34
N SER A 167 14.82 -9.65 26.41
CA SER A 167 16.23 -9.28 26.32
C SER A 167 16.37 -7.79 25.97
N PRO A 168 17.42 -7.07 26.41
CA PRO A 168 17.57 -5.64 26.09
C PRO A 168 17.52 -5.34 24.59
N SER A 169 18.08 -6.22 23.75
CA SER A 169 18.00 -6.12 22.29
C SER A 169 16.60 -6.38 21.75
N GLY A 170 15.88 -7.37 22.30
CA GLY A 170 14.50 -7.66 21.92
C GLY A 170 13.55 -6.53 22.30
N LEU A 171 13.70 -5.96 23.51
CA LEU A 171 12.94 -4.77 23.92
C LEU A 171 13.21 -3.58 22.99
N ALA A 172 14.46 -3.34 22.62
CA ALA A 172 14.80 -2.27 21.67
C ALA A 172 14.19 -2.52 20.28
N LYS A 173 14.22 -3.77 19.80
CA LYS A 173 13.60 -4.18 18.53
C LYS A 173 12.08 -3.94 18.56
N MET A 174 11.39 -4.45 19.57
CA MET A 174 9.93 -4.33 19.68
C MET A 174 9.49 -2.86 19.81
N ARG A 175 10.21 -2.07 20.61
CA ARG A 175 9.96 -0.62 20.72
C ARG A 175 10.14 0.10 19.39
N ASN A 176 11.18 -0.22 18.63
CA ASN A 176 11.37 0.35 17.30
C ASN A 176 10.22 -0.02 16.35
N LEU A 177 9.74 -1.27 16.42
CA LEU A 177 8.60 -1.73 15.62
C LEU A 177 7.30 -0.99 16.01
N PHE A 178 7.02 -0.78 17.30
CA PHE A 178 5.89 0.05 17.74
C PHE A 178 6.00 1.50 17.25
N GLU A 179 7.20 2.11 17.30
CA GLU A 179 7.39 3.46 16.78
C GLU A 179 7.18 3.52 15.26
N HIS A 180 7.55 2.47 14.52
CA HIS A 180 7.23 2.36 13.09
C HIS A 180 5.72 2.27 12.86
N ALA A 181 5.01 1.42 13.61
CA ALA A 181 3.56 1.30 13.53
C ALA A 181 2.85 2.63 13.85
N ILE A 182 3.28 3.33 14.91
CA ILE A 182 2.75 4.65 15.28
C ILE A 182 3.06 5.71 14.22
N THR A 183 4.23 5.67 13.61
CA THR A 183 4.57 6.59 12.51
C THR A 183 3.66 6.36 11.30
N ALA A 184 3.31 5.10 11.00
CA ALA A 184 2.44 4.76 9.87
C ALA A 184 0.96 5.06 10.15
N GLY A 185 0.43 4.65 11.31
CA GLY A 185 -1.01 4.66 11.60
C GLY A 185 -1.43 5.38 12.89
N GLY A 186 -0.48 5.92 13.68
CA GLY A 186 -0.77 6.51 14.98
C GLY A 186 -1.58 7.80 14.94
N LEU A 187 -1.70 8.46 13.77
CA LEU A 187 -2.57 9.62 13.55
C LEU A 187 -3.92 9.26 12.92
N HIS A 188 -4.17 7.98 12.66
CA HIS A 188 -5.44 7.49 12.12
C HIS A 188 -6.56 7.80 13.13
N VAL A 189 -7.53 8.63 12.75
CA VAL A 189 -8.47 9.25 13.70
C VAL A 189 -9.28 8.21 14.47
N THR A 190 -9.83 7.20 13.80
CA THR A 190 -10.67 6.17 14.44
C THR A 190 -9.85 4.99 14.98
N ASP A 191 -8.98 4.41 14.16
CA ASP A 191 -8.24 3.19 14.53
C ASP A 191 -6.85 3.41 15.15
N GLY A 192 -6.27 4.61 15.10
CA GLY A 192 -4.90 4.85 15.56
C GLY A 192 -4.72 4.59 17.05
N SER A 193 -5.77 4.78 17.85
CA SER A 193 -5.80 4.48 19.29
C SER A 193 -5.41 3.03 19.59
N LYS A 194 -5.77 2.08 18.72
CA LYS A 194 -5.48 0.65 18.88
C LYS A 194 -3.98 0.34 18.84
N LEU A 195 -3.18 1.12 18.10
CA LEU A 195 -1.72 0.97 18.06
C LEU A 195 -1.07 1.58 19.31
N TRP A 196 -1.56 2.73 19.76
CA TRP A 196 -1.12 3.33 21.00
C TRP A 196 -1.43 2.45 22.20
N GLU A 197 -2.63 1.85 22.23
CA GLU A 197 -3.07 0.90 23.25
C GLU A 197 -2.16 -0.32 23.28
N ALA A 198 -1.94 -0.96 22.13
CA ALA A 198 -0.98 -2.07 22.00
C ALA A 198 0.38 -1.74 22.64
N TYR A 199 0.89 -0.54 22.34
CA TYR A 199 2.20 -0.14 22.83
C TYR A 199 2.20 0.13 24.35
N ARG A 200 1.13 0.74 24.88
CA ARG A 200 0.96 0.93 26.32
C ARG A 200 0.85 -0.41 27.05
N GLU A 201 0.02 -1.33 26.54
CA GLU A 201 -0.17 -2.67 27.10
C GLU A 201 1.16 -3.43 27.16
N TYR A 202 1.93 -3.42 26.08
CA TYR A 202 3.25 -4.05 26.04
C TYR A 202 4.21 -3.48 27.09
N GLU A 203 4.32 -2.15 27.19
CA GLU A 203 5.21 -1.51 28.17
C GLU A 203 4.71 -1.71 29.61
N MET A 204 3.39 -1.79 29.84
CA MET A 204 2.80 -2.15 31.13
C MET A 204 3.10 -3.60 31.50
N ALA A 205 3.02 -4.54 30.56
CA ALA A 205 3.39 -5.94 30.79
C ALA A 205 4.86 -6.05 31.22
N ILE A 206 5.77 -5.33 30.56
CA ILE A 206 7.19 -5.26 30.97
C ILE A 206 7.34 -4.73 32.40
N LEU A 207 6.58 -3.69 32.78
CA LEU A 207 6.64 -3.13 34.13
C LEU A 207 6.35 -4.18 35.21
N THR A 208 5.46 -5.14 34.93
CA THR A 208 5.14 -6.22 35.89
C THR A 208 6.25 -7.24 36.09
N ILE A 209 7.18 -7.35 35.13
CA ILE A 209 8.25 -8.35 35.11
C ILE A 209 9.55 -7.80 35.73
N ILE A 210 9.78 -6.49 35.66
CA ILE A 210 10.98 -5.86 36.23
C ILE A 210 10.91 -5.97 37.75
N ASP A 211 12.00 -6.42 38.39
CA ASP A 211 12.13 -6.46 39.86
C ASP A 211 12.86 -5.23 40.42
N ASP A 212 13.83 -4.70 39.68
CA ASP A 212 14.68 -3.58 40.07
C ASP A 212 13.93 -2.25 40.12
N ASP A 213 14.00 -1.54 41.25
CA ASP A 213 13.25 -0.30 41.49
C ASP A 213 13.68 0.87 40.59
N GLU A 214 14.96 0.93 40.20
CA GLU A 214 15.46 1.98 39.30
C GLU A 214 14.94 1.76 37.87
N GLU A 215 15.00 0.53 37.38
CA GLU A 215 14.45 0.16 36.08
C GLU A 215 12.92 0.26 36.04
N LYS A 216 12.22 -0.07 37.14
CA LYS A 216 10.78 0.21 37.28
C LYS A 216 10.49 1.69 37.13
N ALA A 217 11.24 2.57 37.79
CA ALA A 217 11.03 4.02 37.69
C ALA A 217 11.22 4.52 36.24
N LYS A 218 12.23 4.02 35.53
CA LYS A 218 12.44 4.31 34.10
C LYS A 218 11.28 3.82 33.24
N GLN A 219 10.77 2.62 33.53
CA GLN A 219 9.67 2.01 32.81
C GLN A 219 8.33 2.73 33.04
N VAL A 220 8.03 3.12 34.29
CA VAL A 220 6.89 3.99 34.63
C VAL A 220 6.97 5.30 33.86
N GLN A 221 8.15 5.93 33.84
CA GLN A 221 8.31 7.19 33.09
C GLN A 221 8.10 6.99 31.58
N ARG A 222 8.46 5.85 31.01
CA ARG A 222 8.21 5.53 29.60
C ARG A 222 6.71 5.43 29.30
N ILE A 223 5.96 4.68 30.10
CA ILE A 223 4.50 4.53 29.96
C ILE A 223 3.83 5.90 30.09
N ARG A 224 4.24 6.72 31.07
CA ARG A 224 3.76 8.10 31.25
C ARG A 224 3.97 8.95 30.00
N VAL A 225 5.16 8.87 29.39
CA VAL A 225 5.46 9.59 28.14
C VAL A 225 4.58 9.10 26.98
N LEU A 226 4.26 7.80 26.90
CA LEU A 226 3.34 7.27 25.88
C LEU A 226 1.93 7.84 26.04
N PHE A 227 1.39 7.87 27.26
CA PHE A 227 0.11 8.52 27.53
C PHE A 227 0.14 10.01 27.14
N HIS A 228 1.18 10.74 27.53
CA HIS A 228 1.32 12.17 27.20
C HIS A 228 1.35 12.42 25.69
N ARG A 229 2.07 11.57 24.95
CA ARG A 229 2.11 11.61 23.48
C ARG A 229 0.73 11.35 22.88
N GLN A 230 0.06 10.27 23.28
CA GLN A 230 -1.26 9.90 22.75
C GLN A 230 -2.33 10.95 23.07
N LEU A 231 -2.36 11.48 24.30
CA LEU A 231 -3.27 12.56 24.70
C LEU A 231 -3.06 13.86 23.92
N SER A 232 -1.94 13.99 23.19
CA SER A 232 -1.65 15.12 22.31
C SER A 232 -2.05 14.87 20.85
N VAL A 233 -2.59 13.70 20.52
CA VAL A 233 -3.01 13.31 19.16
C VAL A 233 -4.54 13.36 19.07
N PRO A 234 -5.15 13.98 18.03
CA PRO A 234 -6.60 14.06 17.88
C PRO A 234 -7.17 12.72 17.38
N LEU A 235 -7.43 11.79 18.31
CA LEU A 235 -8.02 10.47 18.06
C LEU A 235 -9.49 10.42 18.52
N ALA A 236 -10.19 9.35 18.16
CA ALA A 236 -11.46 8.99 18.77
C ALA A 236 -11.29 8.63 20.26
N ASP A 237 -12.37 8.76 21.02
CA ASP A 237 -12.49 8.34 22.43
C ASP A 237 -11.41 8.92 23.39
N MET A 238 -10.97 10.15 23.13
CA MET A 238 -9.98 10.87 23.94
C MET A 238 -10.35 11.02 25.41
N GLU A 239 -11.64 11.01 25.74
CA GLU A 239 -12.12 11.02 27.13
C GLU A 239 -11.78 9.72 27.86
N SER A 240 -11.91 8.57 27.18
CA SER A 240 -11.51 7.26 27.73
C SER A 240 -10.02 7.22 28.03
N ILE A 241 -9.19 7.69 27.08
CA ILE A 241 -7.73 7.70 27.22
C ILE A 241 -7.30 8.56 28.42
N LEU A 242 -7.95 9.71 28.63
CA LEU A 242 -7.67 10.57 29.78
C LEU A 242 -8.07 9.89 31.11
N ALA A 243 -9.21 9.21 31.14
CA ALA A 243 -9.67 8.47 32.31
C ALA A 243 -8.72 7.31 32.65
N GLU A 244 -8.29 6.53 31.65
CA GLU A 244 -7.28 5.48 31.79
C GLU A 244 -5.97 6.03 32.35
N TYR A 245 -5.46 7.15 31.81
CA TYR A 245 -4.25 7.80 32.30
C TYR A 245 -4.36 8.18 33.78
N LYS A 246 -5.48 8.81 34.17
CA LYS A 246 -5.71 9.20 35.57
C LYS A 246 -5.81 7.99 36.50
N SER A 247 -6.44 6.90 36.06
CA SER A 247 -6.51 5.64 36.81
C SER A 247 -5.11 5.06 36.99
N TRP A 248 -4.34 4.99 35.91
CA TRP A 248 -2.99 4.46 35.91
C TRP A 248 -2.04 5.28 36.81
N GLU A 249 -2.08 6.62 36.78
CA GLU A 249 -1.27 7.45 37.69
C GLU A 249 -1.65 7.23 39.17
N ALA A 250 -2.93 7.01 39.46
CA ALA A 250 -3.37 6.68 40.82
C ALA A 250 -2.80 5.34 41.31
N GLU A 251 -2.72 4.34 40.43
CA GLU A 251 -2.04 3.07 40.72
C GLU A 251 -0.54 3.24 40.96
N GLN A 252 0.10 4.24 40.35
CA GLN A 252 1.51 4.60 40.61
C GLN A 252 1.71 5.41 41.90
N GLY A 253 0.64 5.63 42.69
CA GLY A 253 0.70 6.38 43.95
C GLY A 253 0.54 7.90 43.80
N ASN A 254 0.24 8.39 42.60
CA ASN A 254 -0.09 9.79 42.36
C ASN A 254 -1.59 9.98 42.59
N ALA A 255 -1.96 10.38 43.80
CA ALA A 255 -3.35 10.62 44.15
C ALA A 255 -3.91 11.78 43.31
N ASN A 256 -5.00 11.50 42.60
CA ASN A 256 -5.71 12.44 41.75
C ASN A 256 -7.15 12.53 42.24
N ASP A 257 -7.72 13.73 42.31
CA ASP A 257 -9.14 13.93 42.59
C ASP A 257 -9.99 13.37 41.43
N PRO A 258 -10.82 12.34 41.67
CA PRO A 258 -11.70 11.78 40.66
C PRO A 258 -12.75 12.78 40.16
N SER A 259 -13.10 13.78 40.98
CA SER A 259 -14.11 14.80 40.65
C SER A 259 -13.56 15.96 39.81
N SER A 260 -12.24 16.14 39.77
CA SER A 260 -11.57 17.16 38.95
C SER A 260 -11.23 16.60 37.56
N ASN A 261 -11.54 17.36 36.51
CA ASN A 261 -11.29 16.91 35.13
C ASN A 261 -9.79 16.71 34.81
N PHE A 262 -8.89 17.45 35.46
CA PHE A 262 -7.46 17.49 35.11
C PHE A 262 -6.51 17.36 36.30
N ASP A 263 -7.01 17.04 37.49
CA ASP A 263 -6.12 16.83 38.65
C ASP A 263 -5.18 15.64 38.39
N GLY A 264 -3.92 15.79 38.79
CA GLY A 264 -2.84 14.85 38.47
C GLY A 264 -2.24 14.98 37.06
N VAL A 265 -2.81 15.81 36.17
CA VAL A 265 -2.33 15.97 34.79
C VAL A 265 -1.45 17.23 34.66
N PRO A 266 -0.23 17.14 34.09
CA PRO A 266 0.61 18.32 33.88
C PRO A 266 -0.05 19.37 32.98
N SER A 267 0.12 20.67 33.29
CA SER A 267 -0.59 21.77 32.61
C SER A 267 -0.31 21.87 31.10
N ASN A 268 0.91 21.52 30.67
CA ASN A 268 1.29 21.41 29.26
C ASN A 268 0.52 20.30 28.54
N ILE A 269 0.30 19.16 29.21
CA ILE A 269 -0.47 18.03 28.66
C ILE A 269 -1.96 18.37 28.62
N VAL A 270 -2.50 19.04 29.64
CA VAL A 270 -3.89 19.54 29.61
C VAL A 270 -4.13 20.47 28.42
N SER A 271 -3.17 21.36 28.14
CA SER A 271 -3.26 22.29 27.01
C SER A 271 -3.19 21.55 25.66
N ALA A 272 -2.29 20.58 25.54
CA ALA A 272 -2.19 19.73 24.35
C ALA A 272 -3.45 18.88 24.13
N TYR A 273 -3.98 18.29 25.20
CA TYR A 273 -5.22 17.52 25.19
C TYR A 273 -6.40 18.35 24.71
N LYS A 274 -6.63 19.53 25.29
CA LYS A 274 -7.72 20.42 24.86
C LYS A 274 -7.63 20.76 23.37
N LYS A 275 -6.42 21.07 22.89
CA LYS A 275 -6.18 21.32 21.47
C LYS A 275 -6.46 20.08 20.61
N ALA A 276 -6.01 18.90 21.05
CA ALA A 276 -6.27 17.64 20.35
C ALA A 276 -7.77 17.31 20.30
N THR A 277 -8.51 17.53 21.39
CA THR A 277 -9.97 17.37 21.43
C THR A 277 -10.68 18.34 20.48
N GLU A 278 -10.30 19.62 20.46
CA GLU A 278 -10.84 20.59 19.50
C GLU A 278 -10.56 20.18 18.05
N MET A 279 -9.34 19.71 17.78
CA MET A 279 -8.94 19.18 16.47
C MET A 279 -9.73 17.92 16.09
N TYR A 280 -10.03 17.02 17.03
CA TYR A 280 -10.88 15.86 16.78
C TYR A 280 -12.33 16.27 16.49
N ASN A 281 -12.89 17.20 17.25
CA ASN A 281 -14.29 17.63 17.11
C ASN A 281 -14.62 18.18 15.71
N VAL A 282 -13.70 18.93 15.10
CA VAL A 282 -13.90 19.43 13.72
C VAL A 282 -13.83 18.33 12.66
N ARG A 283 -13.18 17.21 12.99
CA ARG A 283 -13.00 16.03 12.13
C ARG A 283 -14.13 15.02 12.25
N LYS A 284 -14.75 14.96 13.42
CA LYS A 284 -15.84 14.02 13.75
C LYS A 284 -16.92 13.97 12.68
N GLN A 285 -17.37 15.13 12.17
CA GLN A 285 -18.40 15.17 11.12
C GLN A 285 -18.00 14.42 9.83
N TYR A 286 -16.71 14.43 9.46
CA TYR A 286 -16.21 13.74 8.27
C TYR A 286 -16.06 12.23 8.56
N GLU A 287 -15.61 11.87 9.76
CA GLU A 287 -15.55 10.46 10.19
C GLU A 287 -16.95 9.84 10.27
N ASP A 288 -17.94 10.58 10.78
CA ASP A 288 -19.34 10.15 10.84
C ASP A 288 -19.90 9.91 9.41
N GLN A 289 -19.55 10.76 8.44
CA GLN A 289 -19.94 10.59 7.03
C GLN A 289 -19.31 9.36 6.39
N LEU A 290 -18.04 9.07 6.74
CA LEU A 290 -17.31 7.91 6.23
C LEU A 290 -17.70 6.59 6.93
N SER A 291 -18.40 6.64 8.07
CA SER A 291 -18.81 5.46 8.81
C SER A 291 -19.97 4.67 8.19
N ASN A 292 -20.64 5.23 7.18
CA ASN A 292 -21.76 4.57 6.51
C ASN A 292 -21.28 3.38 5.65
N ALA A 293 -21.46 2.16 6.17
CA ALA A 293 -21.06 0.92 5.51
C ALA A 293 -21.76 0.71 4.15
N ASP A 294 -23.01 1.18 4.01
CA ASP A 294 -23.82 1.03 2.80
C ASP A 294 -23.52 2.09 1.71
N ALA A 295 -22.58 3.00 1.97
CA ALA A 295 -22.22 4.04 1.01
C ALA A 295 -21.54 3.44 -0.22
N SER A 296 -21.93 3.91 -1.41
CA SER A 296 -21.26 3.51 -2.65
C SER A 296 -19.83 4.04 -2.71
N ASP A 297 -18.96 3.41 -3.50
CA ASP A 297 -17.58 3.87 -3.70
C ASP A 297 -17.51 5.32 -4.22
N SER A 298 -18.49 5.73 -5.03
CA SER A 298 -18.61 7.12 -5.49
C SER A 298 -18.90 8.08 -4.35
N ASP A 299 -19.80 7.71 -3.43
CA ASP A 299 -20.14 8.54 -2.28
C ASP A 299 -18.95 8.63 -1.31
N LYS A 300 -18.32 7.49 -1.00
CA LYS A 300 -17.09 7.43 -0.19
C LYS A 300 -15.99 8.30 -0.79
N LEU A 301 -15.78 8.25 -2.11
CA LEU A 301 -14.81 9.08 -2.81
C LEU A 301 -15.09 10.57 -2.60
N GLN A 302 -16.35 10.99 -2.73
CA GLN A 302 -16.74 12.39 -2.53
C GLN A 302 -16.50 12.84 -1.09
N GLU A 303 -16.82 12.01 -0.09
CA GLU A 303 -16.58 12.36 1.31
C GLU A 303 -15.08 12.41 1.64
N PHE A 304 -14.28 11.46 1.15
CA PHE A 304 -12.81 11.54 1.25
C PHE A 304 -12.25 12.79 0.60
N GLN A 305 -12.70 13.16 -0.60
CA GLN A 305 -12.22 14.38 -1.28
C GLN A 305 -12.56 15.66 -0.50
N LYS A 306 -13.73 15.75 0.11
CA LYS A 306 -14.10 16.89 0.99
C LYS A 306 -13.19 16.94 2.21
N TYR A 307 -12.95 15.79 2.83
CA TYR A 307 -12.13 15.69 4.02
C TYR A 307 -10.65 15.99 3.72
N ILE A 308 -10.11 15.50 2.61
CA ILE A 308 -8.75 15.79 2.15
C ILE A 308 -8.56 17.29 1.94
N LYS A 309 -9.50 17.96 1.27
CA LYS A 309 -9.46 19.43 1.11
C LYS A 309 -9.42 20.16 2.45
N PHE A 310 -10.17 19.67 3.44
CA PHE A 310 -10.13 20.22 4.79
C PHE A 310 -8.76 20.02 5.46
N GLU A 311 -8.19 18.81 5.41
CA GLU A 311 -6.86 18.54 6.00
C GLU A 311 -5.75 19.34 5.28
N GLU A 312 -5.79 19.45 3.95
CA GLU A 312 -4.87 20.27 3.17
C GLU A 312 -4.95 21.75 3.57
N SER A 313 -6.17 22.27 3.82
CA SER A 313 -6.36 23.64 4.30
C SER A 313 -5.86 23.84 5.74
N SER A 314 -5.84 22.78 6.55
CA SER A 314 -5.31 22.79 7.92
C SER A 314 -3.78 22.80 7.95
N GLY A 315 -3.12 22.33 6.88
CA GLY A 315 -1.70 22.50 6.64
C GLY A 315 -0.77 21.58 7.46
N ASP A 316 -1.28 20.48 8.01
CA ASP A 316 -0.48 19.45 8.69
C ASP A 316 -0.14 18.30 7.73
N PRO A 317 1.12 18.18 7.26
CA PRO A 317 1.46 17.18 6.26
C PRO A 317 1.28 15.74 6.70
N ALA A 318 1.53 15.42 7.98
CA ALA A 318 1.40 14.06 8.47
C ALA A 318 -0.08 13.63 8.48
N ARG A 319 -0.98 14.56 8.79
CA ARG A 319 -2.43 14.29 8.75
C ARG A 319 -2.97 14.16 7.34
N VAL A 320 -2.53 15.02 6.42
CA VAL A 320 -2.90 14.92 5.00
C VAL A 320 -2.45 13.57 4.43
N GLN A 321 -1.21 13.16 4.73
CA GLN A 321 -0.69 11.86 4.32
C GLN A 321 -1.51 10.71 4.87
N VAL A 322 -1.74 10.66 6.19
CA VAL A 322 -2.53 9.57 6.80
C VAL A 322 -3.95 9.52 6.22
N LEU A 323 -4.58 10.66 5.91
CA LEU A 323 -5.89 10.67 5.28
C LEU A 323 -5.85 10.16 3.82
N TYR A 324 -4.83 10.51 3.04
CA TYR A 324 -4.63 9.92 1.72
C TYR A 324 -4.37 8.41 1.80
N GLU A 325 -3.52 7.95 2.72
CA GLU A 325 -3.22 6.53 2.92
C GLU A 325 -4.48 5.73 3.29
N ARG A 326 -5.36 6.31 4.11
CA ARG A 326 -6.69 5.74 4.39
C ARG A 326 -7.53 5.66 3.12
N ALA A 327 -7.65 6.78 2.39
CA ALA A 327 -8.50 6.85 1.20
C ALA A 327 -8.06 5.87 0.10
N VAL A 328 -6.76 5.72 -0.16
CA VAL A 328 -6.25 4.77 -1.18
C VAL A 328 -6.26 3.32 -0.70
N THR A 329 -6.40 3.06 0.60
CA THR A 329 -6.62 1.71 1.11
C THR A 329 -8.07 1.27 0.87
N GLU A 330 -9.03 2.18 1.03
CA GLU A 330 -10.46 1.93 0.78
C GLU A 330 -10.81 1.94 -0.72
N LEU A 331 -10.21 2.85 -1.49
CA LEU A 331 -10.50 3.07 -2.91
C LEU A 331 -9.21 2.98 -3.76
N PRO A 332 -8.54 1.81 -3.78
CA PRO A 332 -7.20 1.66 -4.36
C PRO A 332 -7.13 1.93 -5.86
N VAL A 333 -8.22 1.73 -6.60
CA VAL A 333 -8.26 1.95 -8.06
C VAL A 333 -8.71 3.36 -8.47
N SER A 334 -8.88 4.28 -7.50
CA SER A 334 -9.26 5.66 -7.79
C SER A 334 -8.06 6.47 -8.29
N SER A 335 -8.00 6.72 -9.60
CA SER A 335 -6.96 7.55 -10.20
C SER A 335 -6.96 8.98 -9.65
N ASP A 336 -8.12 9.54 -9.31
CA ASP A 336 -8.26 10.87 -8.74
C ASP A 336 -7.55 11.00 -7.38
N LEU A 337 -7.68 9.98 -6.52
CA LEU A 337 -7.01 9.97 -5.21
C LEU A 337 -5.50 9.90 -5.37
N TRP A 338 -4.98 9.00 -6.20
CA TRP A 338 -3.54 8.88 -6.44
C TRP A 338 -2.96 10.13 -7.10
N MET A 339 -3.69 10.74 -8.04
CA MET A 339 -3.29 11.98 -8.70
C MET A 339 -3.26 13.17 -7.73
N GLY A 340 -4.23 13.24 -6.82
CA GLY A 340 -4.25 14.22 -5.73
C GLY A 340 -3.07 14.00 -4.78
N TYR A 341 -2.89 12.76 -4.32
CA TYR A 341 -1.87 12.42 -3.33
C TYR A 341 -0.45 12.71 -3.84
N THR A 342 -0.13 12.21 -5.03
CA THR A 342 1.19 12.45 -5.67
C THR A 342 1.42 13.94 -5.94
N SER A 343 0.39 14.68 -6.37
CA SER A 343 0.49 16.14 -6.57
C SER A 343 0.76 16.89 -5.28
N TYR A 344 0.09 16.50 -4.19
CA TYR A 344 0.31 17.07 -2.86
C TYR A 344 1.77 16.86 -2.42
N LEU A 345 2.28 15.63 -2.48
CA LEU A 345 3.64 15.30 -2.04
C LEU A 345 4.73 16.02 -2.85
N ASP A 346 4.55 16.14 -4.16
CA ASP A 346 5.47 16.88 -5.04
C ASP A 346 5.51 18.38 -4.70
N LYS A 347 4.42 18.95 -4.17
CA LYS A 347 4.32 20.36 -3.79
C LYS A 347 4.87 20.62 -2.38
N THR A 348 4.57 19.77 -1.41
CA THR A 348 4.75 20.08 0.02
C THR A 348 5.94 19.38 0.66
N LEU A 349 6.01 18.04 0.62
CA LEU A 349 6.92 17.26 1.46
C LEU A 349 8.27 16.98 0.78
N LYS A 350 8.26 16.61 -0.51
CA LYS A 350 9.46 16.35 -1.34
C LYS A 350 10.49 15.40 -0.72
N VAL A 351 10.06 14.46 0.13
CA VAL A 351 10.92 13.43 0.72
C VAL A 351 11.10 12.29 -0.29
N PRO A 352 12.33 12.01 -0.79
CA PRO A 352 12.56 11.05 -1.89
C PRO A 352 12.01 9.65 -1.63
N ALA A 353 12.22 9.09 -0.44
CA ALA A 353 11.75 7.74 -0.11
C ALA A 353 10.21 7.64 -0.14
N VAL A 354 9.51 8.64 0.40
CA VAL A 354 8.05 8.71 0.39
C VAL A 354 7.51 8.88 -1.03
N LEU A 355 8.10 9.78 -1.82
CA LEU A 355 7.71 9.99 -3.22
C LEU A 355 7.85 8.70 -4.04
N LYS A 356 9.00 8.02 -3.95
CA LYS A 356 9.24 6.75 -4.65
C LYS A 356 8.20 5.70 -4.28
N SER A 357 7.96 5.50 -2.97
CA SER A 357 6.99 4.53 -2.47
C SER A 357 5.57 4.82 -2.97
N VAL A 358 5.10 6.07 -2.83
CA VAL A 358 3.74 6.44 -3.20
C VAL A 358 3.53 6.38 -4.72
N TYR A 359 4.50 6.85 -5.52
CA TYR A 359 4.39 6.73 -6.98
C TYR A 359 4.42 5.27 -7.45
N GLN A 360 5.28 4.43 -6.88
CA GLN A 360 5.33 3.00 -7.20
C GLN A 360 3.98 2.31 -6.92
N ARG A 361 3.35 2.62 -5.77
CA ARG A 361 2.02 2.10 -5.42
C ARG A 361 0.93 2.64 -6.33
N ALA A 362 0.97 3.92 -6.67
CA ALA A 362 0.02 4.55 -7.59
C ALA A 362 0.04 3.90 -8.97
N THR A 363 1.22 3.67 -9.54
CA THR A 363 1.36 3.07 -10.87
C THR A 363 1.05 1.57 -10.91
N ARG A 364 1.15 0.86 -9.77
CA ARG A 364 0.68 -0.53 -9.65
C ARG A 364 -0.84 -0.64 -9.50
N ASN A 365 -1.47 0.34 -8.86
CA ASN A 365 -2.92 0.37 -8.66
C ASN A 365 -3.70 0.88 -9.87
N CYS A 366 -3.14 1.87 -10.57
CA CYS A 366 -3.76 2.52 -11.72
C CYS A 366 -2.85 2.43 -12.94
N THR A 367 -2.53 1.20 -13.37
CA THR A 367 -1.57 0.92 -14.47
C THR A 367 -1.97 1.59 -15.79
N TRP A 368 -3.27 1.79 -16.03
CA TRP A 368 -3.85 2.40 -17.22
C TRP A 368 -3.77 3.95 -17.26
N VAL A 369 -3.22 4.59 -16.22
CA VAL A 369 -3.14 6.06 -16.12
C VAL A 369 -1.72 6.53 -16.46
N SER A 370 -1.48 6.81 -17.74
CA SER A 370 -0.19 7.31 -18.27
C SER A 370 0.35 8.53 -17.53
N GLU A 371 -0.52 9.45 -17.11
CA GLU A 371 -0.14 10.66 -16.39
C GLU A 371 0.55 10.37 -15.05
N LEU A 372 0.18 9.28 -14.35
CA LEU A 372 0.88 8.84 -13.14
C LEU A 372 2.32 8.40 -13.46
N TRP A 373 2.52 7.68 -14.56
CA TRP A 373 3.84 7.26 -15.04
C TRP A 373 4.71 8.44 -15.45
N VAL A 374 4.16 9.40 -16.20
CA VAL A 374 4.84 10.65 -16.58
C VAL A 374 5.27 11.42 -15.34
N ARG A 375 4.37 11.61 -14.36
CA ARG A 375 4.69 12.28 -13.09
C ARG A 375 5.74 11.53 -12.29
N TYR A 376 5.70 10.20 -12.28
CA TYR A 376 6.70 9.40 -11.59
C TYR A 376 8.10 9.61 -12.19
N LEU A 377 8.23 9.52 -13.51
CA LEU A 377 9.50 9.80 -14.20
C LEU A 377 10.02 11.22 -13.91
N LEU A 378 9.15 12.23 -13.96
CA LEU A 378 9.51 13.60 -13.61
C LEU A 378 9.91 13.76 -12.13
N SER A 379 9.24 13.06 -11.23
CA SER A 379 9.58 13.08 -9.80
C SER A 379 10.94 12.41 -9.54
N LEU A 380 11.21 11.26 -10.16
CA LEU A 380 12.51 10.59 -10.15
C LEU A 380 13.63 11.50 -10.66
N GLU A 381 13.38 12.24 -11.74
CA GLU A 381 14.34 13.22 -12.25
C GLU A 381 14.61 14.33 -11.23
N ARG A 382 13.57 14.91 -10.62
CA ARG A 382 13.71 15.99 -9.61
C ARG A 382 14.50 15.54 -8.38
N ILE A 383 14.30 14.31 -7.92
CA ILE A 383 15.04 13.75 -6.78
C ILE A 383 16.41 13.16 -7.17
N ARG A 384 16.82 13.32 -8.43
CA ARG A 384 18.11 12.85 -8.97
C ARG A 384 18.32 11.34 -8.84
N ALA A 385 17.27 10.57 -9.12
CA ALA A 385 17.35 9.11 -9.21
C ALA A 385 18.38 8.64 -10.24
N SER A 386 18.84 7.40 -10.11
CA SER A 386 19.79 6.84 -11.07
C SER A 386 19.14 6.68 -12.45
N GLU A 387 19.97 6.59 -13.50
CA GLU A 387 19.47 6.29 -14.84
C GLU A 387 18.85 4.89 -14.95
N GLU A 388 19.32 3.94 -14.16
CA GLU A 388 18.75 2.60 -14.07
C GLU A 388 17.32 2.63 -13.50
N GLU A 389 17.09 3.43 -12.45
CA GLU A 389 15.76 3.60 -11.86
C GLU A 389 14.77 4.23 -12.84
N LEU A 390 15.19 5.30 -13.54
CA LEU A 390 14.37 5.97 -14.56
C LEU A 390 14.06 5.04 -15.74
N ARG A 391 15.06 4.28 -16.21
CA ARG A 391 14.88 3.30 -17.28
C ARG A 391 13.89 2.21 -16.87
N HIS A 392 14.02 1.67 -15.66
CA HIS A 392 13.14 0.62 -15.16
C HIS A 392 11.68 1.06 -15.14
N VAL A 393 11.39 2.25 -14.59
CA VAL A 393 10.03 2.79 -14.55
C VAL A 393 9.49 3.07 -15.95
N PHE A 394 10.34 3.58 -16.85
CA PHE A 394 9.96 3.80 -18.24
C PHE A 394 9.58 2.49 -18.96
N GLU A 395 10.39 1.44 -18.82
CA GLU A 395 10.11 0.12 -19.39
C GLU A 395 8.83 -0.50 -18.84
N GLN A 396 8.57 -0.34 -17.53
CA GLN A 396 7.30 -0.77 -16.91
C GLN A 396 6.09 -0.02 -17.48
N ALA A 397 6.20 1.30 -17.69
CA ALA A 397 5.14 2.09 -18.27
C ALA A 397 4.79 1.61 -19.69
N LEU A 398 5.78 1.21 -20.50
CA LEU A 398 5.55 0.69 -21.85
C LEU A 398 4.85 -0.67 -21.89
N GLN A 399 4.93 -1.46 -20.80
CA GLN A 399 4.22 -2.74 -20.68
C GLN A 399 2.74 -2.57 -20.31
N CYS A 400 2.32 -1.36 -19.92
CA CYS A 400 0.92 -1.08 -19.57
C CYS A 400 0.06 -0.92 -20.83
N SER A 401 -1.25 -1.12 -20.68
CA SER A 401 -2.24 -0.90 -21.73
C SER A 401 -2.92 0.45 -21.54
N PHE A 402 -2.52 1.47 -22.30
CA PHE A 402 -3.14 2.79 -22.26
C PHE A 402 -4.29 2.93 -23.27
N PRO A 403 -5.29 3.81 -23.02
CA PRO A 403 -6.47 3.92 -23.88
C PRO A 403 -6.18 4.38 -25.32
N ASN A 404 -5.09 5.10 -25.54
CA ASN A 404 -4.74 5.62 -26.85
C ASN A 404 -3.22 5.76 -27.02
N ILE A 405 -2.77 5.75 -28.27
CA ILE A 405 -1.34 5.77 -28.63
C ILE A 405 -0.63 7.07 -28.21
N LYS A 406 -1.36 8.18 -28.10
CA LYS A 406 -0.81 9.48 -27.67
C LYS A 406 -0.35 9.46 -26.22
N GLU A 407 -0.89 8.57 -25.40
CA GLU A 407 -0.40 8.36 -24.04
C GLU A 407 1.02 7.79 -24.00
N TYR A 408 1.33 6.83 -24.88
CA TYR A 408 2.68 6.31 -25.04
C TYR A 408 3.63 7.40 -25.56
N LEU A 409 3.18 8.20 -26.52
CA LEU A 409 3.97 9.34 -27.02
C LEU A 409 4.39 10.29 -25.88
N LYS A 410 3.49 10.65 -24.96
CA LYS A 410 3.83 11.48 -23.80
C LYS A 410 4.93 10.86 -22.94
N ILE A 411 4.89 9.54 -22.73
CA ILE A 411 5.88 8.82 -21.94
C ILE A 411 7.25 8.83 -22.65
N TYR A 412 7.30 8.54 -23.95
CA TYR A 412 8.52 8.63 -24.76
C TYR A 412 9.12 10.04 -24.76
N LEU A 413 8.29 11.07 -24.99
CA LEU A 413 8.74 12.46 -24.96
C LEU A 413 9.29 12.84 -23.59
N THR A 414 8.61 12.45 -22.50
CA THR A 414 9.09 12.67 -21.12
C THR A 414 10.46 12.03 -20.91
N ARG A 415 10.66 10.82 -21.42
CA ARG A 415 11.94 10.09 -21.30
C ARG A 415 13.06 10.77 -22.07
N VAL A 416 12.82 11.12 -23.32
CA VAL A 416 13.77 11.85 -24.18
C VAL A 416 14.16 13.19 -23.55
N ASP A 417 13.17 13.92 -23.06
CA ASP A 417 13.37 15.20 -22.40
C ASP A 417 14.21 15.08 -21.13
N SER A 418 13.97 14.03 -20.34
CA SER A 418 14.75 13.70 -19.15
C SER A 418 16.21 13.41 -19.51
N LEU A 419 16.45 12.57 -20.53
CA LEU A 419 17.80 12.28 -21.04
C LEU A 419 18.51 13.56 -21.50
N ARG A 420 17.82 14.43 -22.26
CA ARG A 420 18.36 15.69 -22.75
C ARG A 420 18.77 16.64 -21.62
N ARG A 421 17.94 16.74 -20.56
CA ARG A 421 18.25 17.60 -19.40
C ARG A 421 19.40 17.09 -18.53
N ARG A 422 19.62 15.77 -18.49
CA ARG A 422 20.71 15.14 -17.74
C ARG A 422 22.05 15.15 -18.46
N MET A 423 22.09 15.61 -19.72
CA MET A 423 23.33 15.80 -20.45
C MET A 423 24.19 16.89 -19.80
N ALA A 424 25.15 16.49 -18.97
CA ALA A 424 26.17 17.39 -18.42
C ALA A 424 27.56 17.16 -19.03
N ASP A 425 27.91 15.95 -19.48
CA ASP A 425 29.27 15.63 -19.96
C ASP A 425 29.26 14.49 -20.99
N GLY A 426 29.27 14.82 -22.29
CA GLY A 426 29.78 13.96 -23.39
C GLY A 426 29.11 12.61 -23.67
N LEU A 427 28.21 12.12 -22.81
CA LEU A 427 27.50 10.86 -22.96
C LEU A 427 26.09 11.12 -23.50
N ASP A 428 25.83 10.43 -24.61
CA ASP A 428 24.57 9.78 -24.93
C ASP A 428 23.57 10.40 -25.92
N PHE A 429 24.08 11.01 -26.99
CA PHE A 429 23.30 11.11 -28.23
C PHE A 429 22.83 9.75 -28.76
N GLN A 430 23.54 8.67 -28.42
CA GLN A 430 23.19 7.31 -28.82
C GLN A 430 21.93 6.83 -28.12
N LEU A 431 21.81 6.93 -26.80
CA LEU A 431 20.61 6.53 -26.06
C LEU A 431 19.39 7.39 -26.41
N ILE A 432 19.57 8.71 -26.60
CA ILE A 432 18.47 9.57 -27.08
C ILE A 432 18.01 9.11 -28.47
N ARG A 433 18.96 8.88 -29.39
CA ARG A 433 18.65 8.40 -30.74
C ARG A 433 17.97 7.02 -30.70
N GLN A 434 18.45 6.11 -29.86
CA GLN A 434 17.85 4.79 -29.68
C GLN A 434 16.42 4.92 -29.16
N THR A 435 16.20 5.73 -28.13
CA THR A 435 14.85 5.98 -27.58
C THR A 435 13.91 6.54 -28.64
N PHE A 436 14.37 7.43 -29.52
CA PHE A 436 13.58 7.90 -30.66
C PHE A 436 13.30 6.82 -31.69
N MET A 437 14.30 5.99 -32.02
CA MET A 437 14.12 4.89 -32.96
C MET A 437 13.09 3.88 -32.43
N ASP A 438 13.20 3.51 -31.14
CA ASP A 438 12.26 2.62 -30.47
C ASP A 438 10.86 3.23 -30.43
N ALA A 439 10.76 4.54 -30.16
CA ALA A 439 9.48 5.26 -30.21
C ALA A 439 8.88 5.23 -31.62
N THR A 440 9.66 5.53 -32.65
CA THR A 440 9.19 5.48 -34.04
C THR A 440 8.75 4.07 -34.42
N GLU A 441 9.51 3.03 -34.08
CA GLU A 441 9.15 1.65 -34.39
C GLU A 441 7.86 1.21 -33.68
N PHE A 442 7.73 1.55 -32.39
CA PHE A 442 6.55 1.21 -31.59
C PHE A 442 5.29 1.96 -32.04
N LEU A 443 5.43 3.25 -32.38
CA LEU A 443 4.31 4.15 -32.63
C LEU A 443 3.85 4.21 -34.10
N SER A 444 4.78 4.04 -35.06
CA SER A 444 4.50 4.20 -36.50
C SER A 444 3.37 3.32 -37.05
N PRO A 445 3.16 2.07 -36.60
CA PRO A 445 2.08 1.24 -37.12
C PRO A 445 0.67 1.81 -36.84
N GLN A 446 0.52 2.77 -35.92
CA GLN A 446 -0.77 3.22 -35.39
C GLN A 446 -0.94 4.76 -35.38
N MET A 447 0.01 5.51 -35.92
CA MET A 447 0.01 6.99 -35.85
C MET A 447 -0.06 7.68 -37.22
N GLY A 448 -0.77 8.81 -37.26
CA GLY A 448 -0.83 9.69 -38.42
C GLY A 448 0.46 10.49 -38.62
N THR A 449 0.70 10.98 -39.83
CA THR A 449 1.92 11.71 -40.24
C THR A 449 2.25 12.94 -39.40
N GLU A 450 1.26 13.65 -38.85
CA GLU A 450 1.47 14.83 -38.00
C GLU A 450 2.05 14.50 -36.63
N ASP A 451 1.63 13.39 -36.02
CA ASP A 451 2.13 13.02 -34.70
C ASP A 451 3.56 12.42 -34.77
N LEU A 452 3.94 11.84 -35.92
CA LEU A 452 5.33 11.45 -36.21
C LEU A 452 6.26 12.68 -36.34
N LEU A 453 5.74 13.83 -36.80
CA LEU A 453 6.52 15.07 -36.88
C LEU A 453 6.85 15.64 -35.49
N LEU A 454 6.00 15.42 -34.49
CA LEU A 454 6.26 15.82 -33.09
C LEU A 454 7.40 15.01 -32.43
N LEU A 455 7.66 13.79 -32.90
CA LEU A 455 8.83 13.00 -32.50
C LEU A 455 10.13 13.47 -33.15
N HIS A 456 10.04 14.21 -34.26
CA HIS A 456 11.21 14.63 -35.04
C HIS A 456 11.50 16.14 -34.95
N ALA A 457 10.65 16.91 -34.26
CA ALA A 457 10.83 18.33 -33.94
C ALA A 457 11.46 18.50 -32.56
#